data_AF-A0A2I0ALT0-F1
#
_entry.id   AF-A0A2I0ALT0-F1
#
_cell.length_a   1.000
_cell.length_b   1.000
_cell.length_c   1.000
_cell.angle_alpha   90.00
_cell.angle_beta   90.00
_cell.angle_gamma   90.00
#
_symmetry.space_group_name_H-M   'P 1'
#
loop_
_entity.id
_entity.type
_entity.pdbx_description
1 polymer ?
#
loop_
_entity_poly.entity_id
_entity_poly.type
_entity_poly.pdbx_seq_one_letter_code
_entity_poly.pdbx_strand_id
1 'polypeptide(L)'
;MAMASAPGKLSCPQIFGLRRTSSGISVSRPFFRRAGGAAARSASGGVVAMAGTGKFFVGGNWKCNGTKDSISKLVGDLNSATLENDVDVVVAPPFIYIDQVKNSLIDRIEVSAQNSWIGKGGAFTGEISAEQLIDIGCKWVILGHSERRHIIGEDDQVKDQALPLVLIK
;
A
#
# COMPACT_ATOMS: atom_id res chain seq x y z
N MET A 1 -46.69 -6.22 13.89
CA MET A 1 -46.34 -5.39 15.07
C MET A 1 -44.91 -5.73 15.44
N ALA A 2 -43.92 -5.12 14.80
CA ALA A 2 -43.33 -3.83 15.16
C ALA A 2 -42.66 -3.86 16.54
N MET A 3 -41.34 -4.09 16.56
CA MET A 3 -40.41 -3.33 17.39
C MET A 3 -39.04 -3.32 16.69
N ALA A 4 -38.67 -2.14 16.21
CA ALA A 4 -37.35 -1.81 15.69
C ALA A 4 -36.40 -1.53 16.86
N SER A 5 -35.24 -2.16 16.87
CA SER A 5 -34.14 -1.84 17.79
C SER A 5 -33.15 -0.92 17.09
N ALA A 6 -32.88 0.23 17.70
CA ALA A 6 -32.02 1.30 17.18
C ALA A 6 -30.53 0.91 17.15
N PRO A 7 -29.74 1.42 16.19
CA PRO A 7 -28.28 1.34 16.25
C PRO A 7 -27.68 2.46 17.11
N GLY A 8 -26.74 2.06 17.98
CA GLY A 8 -26.01 2.93 18.89
C GLY A 8 -25.19 4.02 18.19
N LYS A 9 -25.12 5.18 18.85
CA LYS A 9 -24.43 6.38 18.42
C LYS A 9 -22.91 6.15 18.39
N LEU A 10 -22.29 6.23 17.21
CA LEU A 10 -20.85 6.50 17.10
C LEU A 10 -20.62 7.99 17.36
N SER A 11 -19.84 8.29 18.40
CA SER A 11 -19.42 9.63 18.77
C SER A 11 -18.27 10.09 17.89
N CYS A 12 -18.49 11.18 17.13
CA CYS A 12 -17.49 11.91 16.37
C CYS A 12 -16.80 12.94 17.29
N PRO A 13 -15.46 13.02 17.39
CA PRO A 13 -14.81 14.19 17.98
C PRO A 13 -14.65 15.30 16.94
N GLN A 14 -15.01 16.51 17.38
CA GLN A 14 -15.06 17.74 16.62
C GLN A 14 -13.70 18.24 16.15
N ILE A 15 -13.67 18.77 14.92
CA ILE A 15 -12.60 19.59 14.37
C ILE A 15 -12.64 20.97 15.01
N PHE A 16 -11.54 21.41 15.64
CA PHE A 16 -11.35 22.81 16.06
C PHE A 16 -9.89 23.25 15.87
N GLY A 17 -9.72 24.36 15.14
CA GLY A 17 -8.71 25.38 15.45
C GLY A 17 -7.32 25.25 14.80
N LEU A 18 -7.16 25.93 13.67
CA LEU A 18 -5.88 26.51 13.25
C LEU A 18 -5.27 27.37 14.37
N ARG A 19 -3.98 27.16 14.69
CA ARG A 19 -3.17 28.20 15.34
C ARG A 19 -1.69 28.08 14.93
N ARG A 20 -1.22 29.10 14.21
CA ARG A 20 0.21 29.42 14.00
C ARG A 20 0.82 29.84 15.34
N THR A 21 2.04 29.37 15.61
CA THR A 21 2.93 30.01 16.58
C THR A 21 4.32 30.18 15.98
N SER A 22 4.73 31.44 15.91
CA SER A 22 6.04 31.94 15.51
C SER A 22 6.94 32.15 16.73
N SER A 23 8.19 31.71 16.66
CA SER A 23 9.40 32.22 17.35
C SER A 23 10.47 31.11 17.28
N GLY A 24 11.78 31.34 17.16
CA GLY A 24 12.60 32.53 17.07
C GLY A 24 14.02 32.10 16.65
N ILE A 25 14.80 33.07 16.18
CA ILE A 25 16.18 32.92 15.70
C ILE A 25 17.15 32.82 16.89
N SER A 26 18.19 31.97 16.78
CA SER A 26 19.46 32.17 17.51
C SER A 26 20.63 31.57 16.71
N VAL A 27 21.64 32.40 16.49
CA VAL A 27 22.89 32.10 15.76
C VAL A 27 24.04 32.10 16.75
N SER A 28 24.93 31.10 16.70
CA SER A 28 26.35 31.25 17.06
C SER A 28 27.20 30.08 16.53
N ARG A 29 28.35 30.42 15.92
CA ARG A 29 29.39 29.54 15.33
C ARG A 29 30.43 29.10 16.40
N PRO A 30 31.57 28.50 16.04
CA PRO A 30 31.78 27.11 15.63
C PRO A 30 32.70 26.36 16.63
N PHE A 31 32.49 25.07 16.83
CA PHE A 31 33.39 24.25 17.66
C PHE A 31 34.30 23.41 16.77
N PHE A 32 35.59 23.72 16.80
CA PHE A 32 36.65 22.92 16.18
C PHE A 32 37.02 21.79 17.14
N ARG A 33 36.80 20.52 16.77
CA ARG A 33 37.61 19.40 17.26
C ARG A 33 37.70 18.30 16.20
N ARG A 34 38.95 17.90 15.96
CA ARG A 34 39.41 16.93 14.96
C ARG A 34 39.56 15.55 15.63
N ALA A 35 39.45 14.53 14.77
CA ALA A 35 39.98 13.17 14.89
C ALA A 35 39.17 12.13 15.69
N GLY A 36 38.75 11.10 14.95
CA GLY A 36 38.27 9.81 15.44
C GLY A 36 37.85 8.97 14.24
N GLY A 37 38.77 8.17 13.70
CA GLY A 37 38.52 7.31 12.54
C GLY A 37 37.39 6.32 12.81
N ALA A 38 36.34 6.38 11.98
CA ALA A 38 35.30 5.37 11.96
C ALA A 38 35.60 4.43 10.79
N ALA A 39 36.08 3.24 11.12
CA ALA A 39 36.16 2.11 10.20
C ALA A 39 34.77 1.89 9.56
N ALA A 40 34.73 1.87 8.24
CA ALA A 40 33.55 1.48 7.48
C ALA A 40 33.23 0.02 7.81
N ARG A 41 32.29 -0.19 8.75
CA ARG A 41 31.67 -1.49 8.93
C ARG A 41 30.72 -1.67 7.76
N SER A 42 31.19 -2.38 6.74
CA SER A 42 30.31 -2.97 5.73
C SER A 42 29.38 -3.92 6.48
N ALA A 43 28.18 -3.43 6.81
CA ALA A 43 27.09 -4.28 7.25
C ALA A 43 26.66 -5.08 6.03
N SER A 44 27.35 -6.19 5.79
CA SER A 44 26.80 -7.30 5.01
C SER A 44 25.67 -7.88 5.86
N GLY A 45 24.51 -7.21 5.80
CA GLY A 45 23.27 -7.76 6.32
C GLY A 45 23.01 -9.04 5.56
N GLY A 46 23.39 -10.18 6.15
CA GLY A 46 23.08 -11.49 5.61
C GLY A 46 21.56 -11.57 5.47
N VAL A 47 21.08 -11.66 4.23
CA VAL A 47 19.70 -11.99 3.97
C VAL A 47 19.53 -13.45 4.38
N VAL A 48 18.97 -13.67 5.56
CA VAL A 48 18.59 -15.00 6.01
C VAL A 48 17.39 -15.42 5.17
N ALA A 49 17.65 -16.09 4.05
CA ALA A 49 16.62 -16.78 3.30
C ALA A 49 16.18 -17.98 4.14
N MET A 50 15.05 -17.84 4.84
CA MET A 50 14.38 -18.99 5.43
C MET A 50 13.97 -19.90 4.27
N ALA A 51 14.55 -21.09 4.17
CA ALA A 51 14.18 -22.10 3.18
C ALA A 51 12.79 -22.64 3.48
N GLY A 52 11.77 -21.86 3.18
CA GLY A 52 10.38 -22.32 3.11
C GLY A 52 10.13 -22.99 1.78
N THR A 53 9.27 -24.01 1.75
CA THR A 53 8.74 -24.64 0.53
C THR A 53 7.73 -23.75 -0.20
N GLY A 54 7.77 -22.44 0.04
CA GLY A 54 6.84 -21.49 -0.53
C GLY A 54 7.24 -21.15 -1.97
N LYS A 55 6.27 -21.13 -2.87
CA LYS A 55 6.46 -20.64 -4.23
C LYS A 55 6.98 -19.20 -4.17
N PHE A 56 7.96 -18.86 -5.01
CA PHE A 56 8.55 -17.53 -4.98
C PHE A 56 7.49 -16.50 -5.41
N PHE A 57 7.38 -15.39 -4.70
CA PHE A 57 6.36 -14.38 -4.93
C PHE A 57 7.00 -13.01 -5.12
N VAL A 58 6.64 -12.33 -6.21
CA VAL A 58 7.14 -11.00 -6.56
C VAL A 58 5.97 -10.02 -6.67
N GLY A 59 5.93 -9.07 -5.75
CA GLY A 59 4.95 -7.98 -5.73
C GLY A 59 5.52 -6.66 -6.22
N GLY A 60 4.88 -6.02 -7.19
CA GLY A 60 5.24 -4.70 -7.70
C GLY A 60 4.23 -3.61 -7.30
N ASN A 61 4.46 -2.90 -6.19
CA ASN A 61 3.62 -1.77 -5.78
C ASN A 61 4.04 -0.48 -6.50
N TRP A 62 3.20 0.02 -7.41
CA TRP A 62 3.49 1.24 -8.17
C TRP A 62 3.26 2.52 -7.36
N LYS A 63 2.62 2.40 -6.18
CA LYS A 63 2.25 3.52 -5.30
C LYS A 63 1.49 4.61 -6.07
N CYS A 64 1.65 5.87 -5.68
CA CYS A 64 1.08 7.01 -6.38
C CYS A 64 1.91 7.44 -7.61
N ASN A 65 2.23 6.49 -8.51
CA ASN A 65 2.98 6.77 -9.74
C ASN A 65 2.26 6.25 -10.98
N GLY A 66 2.41 6.99 -12.08
CA GLY A 66 1.99 6.59 -13.40
C GLY A 66 0.98 7.54 -14.05
N THR A 67 1.06 7.62 -15.37
CA THR A 67 0.05 8.18 -16.27
C THR A 67 -0.39 7.08 -17.24
N LYS A 68 -1.47 7.30 -18.00
CA LYS A 68 -1.93 6.32 -19.01
C LYS A 68 -0.79 5.87 -19.93
N ASP A 69 0.03 6.81 -20.41
CA ASP A 69 1.13 6.50 -21.33
C ASP A 69 2.28 5.75 -20.66
N SER A 70 2.69 6.16 -19.46
CA SER A 70 3.79 5.49 -18.76
C SER A 70 3.39 4.07 -18.33
N ILE A 71 2.12 3.88 -17.97
CA ILE A 71 1.55 2.58 -17.59
C ILE A 71 1.47 1.67 -18.80
N SER A 72 0.98 2.15 -19.95
CA SER A 72 0.94 1.34 -21.17
C SER A 72 2.34 0.87 -21.59
N LYS A 73 3.37 1.72 -21.44
CA LYS A 73 4.76 1.32 -21.67
C LYS A 73 5.22 0.23 -20.71
N LEU A 74 5.01 0.45 -19.40
CA LEU A 74 5.39 -0.52 -18.37
C LEU A 74 4.69 -1.87 -18.57
N VAL A 75 3.41 -1.87 -18.92
CA VAL A 75 2.66 -3.10 -19.24
C VAL A 75 3.23 -3.79 -20.47
N GLY A 76 3.61 -3.03 -21.51
CA GLY A 76 4.30 -3.58 -22.69
C GLY A 76 5.62 -4.27 -22.33
N ASP A 77 6.43 -3.65 -21.47
CA ASP A 77 7.69 -4.22 -20.99
C ASP A 77 7.45 -5.50 -20.17
N LEU A 78 6.45 -5.48 -19.28
CA LEU A 78 6.07 -6.64 -18.47
C LEU A 78 5.55 -7.81 -19.32
N ASN A 79 4.74 -7.54 -20.32
CA ASN A 79 4.22 -8.55 -21.25
C ASN A 79 5.32 -9.17 -22.11
N SER A 80 6.40 -8.42 -22.38
CA SER A 80 7.55 -8.90 -23.15
C SER A 80 8.57 -9.65 -22.30
N ALA A 81 8.46 -9.57 -20.97
CA ALA A 81 9.38 -10.23 -20.06
C ALA A 81 9.15 -11.75 -20.03
N THR A 82 10.24 -12.51 -19.94
CA THR A 82 10.17 -13.96 -19.71
C THR A 82 10.01 -14.20 -18.22
N LEU A 83 8.90 -14.82 -17.82
CA LEU A 83 8.60 -15.15 -16.43
C LEU A 83 8.83 -16.63 -16.17
N GLU A 84 9.55 -16.95 -15.09
CA GLU A 84 9.75 -18.33 -14.66
C GLU A 84 8.46 -18.95 -14.12
N ASN A 85 8.34 -20.27 -14.27
CA ASN A 85 7.09 -20.93 -13.93
C ASN A 85 6.80 -21.00 -12.42
N ASP A 86 7.85 -20.99 -11.62
CA ASP A 86 7.80 -21.15 -10.16
C ASP A 86 7.70 -19.81 -9.41
N VAL A 87 7.42 -18.72 -10.14
CA VAL A 87 7.26 -17.38 -9.58
C VAL A 87 5.84 -16.89 -9.81
N ASP A 88 5.16 -16.48 -8.74
CA ASP A 88 3.93 -15.70 -8.81
C ASP A 88 4.27 -14.22 -8.88
N VAL A 89 3.70 -13.53 -9.86
CA VAL A 89 3.93 -12.10 -10.09
C VAL A 89 2.62 -11.34 -9.94
N VAL A 90 2.62 -10.35 -9.06
CA VAL A 90 1.46 -9.49 -8.83
C VAL A 90 1.86 -8.03 -8.88
N VAL A 91 1.11 -7.20 -9.60
CA VAL A 91 1.36 -5.75 -9.69
C VAL A 91 0.20 -4.96 -9.10
N ALA A 92 0.50 -3.85 -8.43
CA ALA A 92 -0.49 -2.98 -7.79
C ALA A 92 -0.43 -1.56 -8.38
N PRO A 93 -1.16 -1.29 -9.46
CA PRO A 93 -1.28 0.06 -10.04
C PRO A 93 -2.16 0.98 -9.17
N PRO A 94 -2.12 2.32 -9.39
CA PRO A 94 -3.11 3.23 -8.82
C PRO A 94 -4.53 2.82 -9.22
N PHE A 95 -5.51 3.02 -8.33
CA PHE A 95 -6.90 2.56 -8.51
C PHE A 95 -7.53 2.94 -9.86
N ILE A 96 -7.30 4.17 -10.31
CA ILE A 96 -7.85 4.71 -11.55
C ILE A 96 -7.35 3.98 -12.82
N TYR A 97 -6.31 3.16 -12.71
CA TYR A 97 -5.69 2.43 -13.82
C TYR A 97 -5.81 0.91 -13.70
N ILE A 98 -6.45 0.39 -12.65
CA ILE A 98 -6.59 -1.06 -12.44
C ILE A 98 -7.23 -1.74 -13.66
N ASP A 99 -8.36 -1.21 -14.14
CA ASP A 99 -9.08 -1.80 -15.27
C ASP A 99 -8.26 -1.76 -16.57
N GLN A 100 -7.59 -0.64 -16.85
CA GLN A 100 -6.69 -0.51 -18.01
C GLN A 100 -5.56 -1.55 -17.96
N VAL A 101 -4.92 -1.70 -16.80
CA VAL A 101 -3.79 -2.60 -16.60
C VAL A 101 -4.24 -4.06 -16.71
N LYS A 102 -5.35 -4.42 -16.07
CA LYS A 102 -5.92 -5.77 -16.12
C LYS A 102 -6.28 -6.19 -17.54
N ASN A 103 -6.88 -5.29 -18.32
CA ASN A 103 -7.28 -5.59 -19.71
C ASN A 103 -6.11 -5.65 -20.70
N SER A 104 -4.91 -5.22 -20.27
CA SER A 104 -3.73 -5.13 -21.14
C SER A 104 -2.61 -6.09 -20.75
N LEU A 105 -2.61 -6.63 -19.52
CA LEU A 105 -1.61 -7.58 -19.04
C LEU A 105 -1.90 -9.00 -19.51
N ILE A 106 -0.84 -9.79 -19.65
CA ILE A 106 -0.94 -11.25 -19.84
C ILE A 106 -1.47 -11.94 -18.59
N ASP A 107 -2.19 -13.05 -18.76
CA ASP A 107 -2.79 -13.86 -17.67
C ASP A 107 -1.76 -14.40 -16.65
N ARG A 108 -0.46 -14.33 -16.98
CA ARG A 108 0.65 -14.74 -16.11
C ARG A 108 0.86 -13.77 -14.94
N ILE A 109 0.44 -12.52 -15.06
CA ILE A 109 0.64 -11.46 -14.08
C ILE A 109 -0.71 -11.07 -13.50
N GLU A 110 -0.88 -11.24 -12.19
CA GLU A 110 -2.12 -10.86 -11.53
C GLU A 110 -2.09 -9.38 -11.09
N VAL A 111 -3.27 -8.78 -10.96
CA VAL A 111 -3.44 -7.38 -10.57
C VAL A 111 -3.99 -7.30 -9.15
N SER A 112 -3.41 -6.40 -8.36
CA SER A 112 -3.77 -6.10 -6.98
C SER A 112 -4.23 -4.65 -6.84
N ALA A 113 -5.13 -4.41 -5.88
CA ALA A 113 -5.35 -3.08 -5.35
C ALA A 113 -4.24 -2.69 -4.35
N GLN A 114 -4.02 -1.38 -4.18
CA GLN A 114 -3.04 -0.84 -3.22
C GLN A 114 -3.60 -0.67 -1.80
N ASN A 115 -4.93 -0.66 -1.67
CA ASN A 115 -5.66 -0.57 -0.42
C ASN A 115 -7.11 -1.08 -0.62
N SER A 116 -7.84 -1.32 0.46
CA SER A 116 -9.29 -1.50 0.41
C SER A 116 -9.94 -1.06 1.73
N TRP A 117 -11.20 -0.64 1.64
CA TRP A 117 -12.06 -0.41 2.78
C TRP A 117 -12.35 -1.73 3.50
N ILE A 118 -12.21 -1.68 4.82
CA ILE A 118 -12.32 -2.84 5.71
C ILE A 118 -13.76 -3.29 5.98
N GLY A 119 -14.73 -2.41 5.79
CA GLY A 119 -16.14 -2.71 6.04
C GLY A 119 -16.89 -3.19 4.80
N LYS A 120 -18.17 -3.50 5.00
CA LYS A 120 -19.12 -3.56 3.89
C LYS A 120 -19.35 -2.16 3.32
N GLY A 121 -19.99 -2.07 2.14
CA GLY A 121 -20.33 -0.79 1.51
C GLY A 121 -20.99 0.20 2.46
N GLY A 122 -20.78 1.51 2.22
CA GLY A 122 -21.27 2.56 3.11
C GLY A 122 -20.82 3.96 2.69
N ALA A 123 -21.10 4.93 3.56
CA ALA A 123 -20.80 6.35 3.32
C ALA A 123 -19.32 6.70 3.61
N PHE A 124 -18.41 6.10 2.86
CA PHE A 124 -16.96 6.30 2.98
C PHE A 124 -16.41 6.91 1.68
N THR A 125 -16.59 8.21 1.52
CA THR A 125 -16.19 8.93 0.31
C THR A 125 -14.70 8.80 0.03
N GLY A 126 -14.35 8.33 -1.17
CA GLY A 126 -12.96 8.15 -1.60
C GLY A 126 -12.38 6.76 -1.31
N GLU A 127 -13.09 5.94 -0.54
CA GLU A 127 -12.68 4.57 -0.25
C GLU A 127 -13.21 3.58 -1.29
N ILE A 128 -12.53 2.44 -1.41
CA ILE A 128 -12.88 1.36 -2.36
C ILE A 128 -13.13 0.07 -1.59
N SER A 129 -14.34 -0.47 -1.70
CA SER A 129 -14.73 -1.72 -1.03
C SER A 129 -14.15 -2.95 -1.72
N ALA A 130 -13.98 -4.04 -0.96
CA ALA A 130 -13.53 -5.32 -1.51
C ALA A 130 -14.51 -5.88 -2.55
N GLU A 131 -15.81 -5.63 -2.40
CA GLU A 131 -16.84 -6.02 -3.38
C GLU A 131 -16.61 -5.34 -4.74
N GLN A 132 -16.27 -4.05 -4.76
CA GLN A 132 -15.93 -3.33 -6.00
C GLN A 132 -14.65 -3.87 -6.64
N LEU A 133 -13.66 -4.28 -5.84
CA LEU A 133 -12.43 -4.89 -6.34
C LEU A 133 -12.69 -6.26 -6.97
N ILE A 134 -13.58 -7.07 -6.38
CA ILE A 134 -13.99 -8.35 -6.94
C ILE A 134 -14.78 -8.15 -8.23
N ASP A 135 -15.65 -7.14 -8.29
CA ASP A 135 -16.46 -6.82 -9.48
C ASP A 135 -15.57 -6.48 -10.69
N ILE A 136 -14.53 -5.68 -10.49
CA ILE A 136 -13.50 -5.43 -11.54
C ILE A 136 -12.55 -6.61 -11.74
N GLY A 137 -12.73 -7.71 -11.01
CA GLY A 137 -11.97 -8.96 -11.08
C GLY A 137 -10.53 -8.90 -10.56
N CYS A 138 -10.25 -8.01 -9.60
CA CYS A 138 -9.05 -8.09 -8.77
C CYS A 138 -9.21 -9.19 -7.72
N LYS A 139 -8.15 -9.99 -7.54
CA LYS A 139 -8.09 -11.06 -6.52
C LYS A 139 -7.25 -10.67 -5.32
N TRP A 140 -6.39 -9.66 -5.48
CA TRP A 140 -5.37 -9.29 -4.50
C TRP A 140 -5.56 -7.87 -4.00
N VAL A 141 -5.14 -7.66 -2.76
CA VAL A 141 -5.04 -6.33 -2.16
C VAL A 141 -3.83 -6.25 -1.24
N ILE A 142 -3.11 -5.14 -1.33
CA ILE A 142 -2.10 -4.75 -0.35
C ILE A 142 -2.83 -4.04 0.80
N LEU A 143 -2.64 -4.48 2.04
CA LEU A 143 -3.17 -3.80 3.22
C LEU A 143 -2.07 -3.47 4.22
N GLY A 144 -2.28 -2.39 4.96
CA GLY A 144 -1.35 -1.97 6.01
C GLY A 144 0.02 -1.60 5.48
N HIS A 145 0.14 -1.09 4.25
CA HIS A 145 1.41 -0.60 3.71
C HIS A 145 2.01 0.48 4.64
N SER A 146 3.34 0.56 4.76
CA SER A 146 3.98 1.46 5.75
C SER A 146 3.59 2.94 5.59
N GLU A 147 3.36 3.40 4.36
CA GLU A 147 2.84 4.76 4.12
C GLU A 147 1.45 4.98 4.71
N ARG A 148 0.56 3.97 4.66
CA ARG A 148 -0.77 4.06 5.27
C ARG A 148 -0.67 4.20 6.79
N ARG A 149 0.22 3.43 7.42
CA ARG A 149 0.38 3.43 8.88
C ARG A 149 1.07 4.69 9.38
N HIS A 150 2.19 5.07 8.77
CA HIS A 150 3.04 6.14 9.30
C HIS A 150 2.67 7.54 8.78
N ILE A 151 2.13 7.64 7.56
CA ILE A 151 1.79 8.93 6.94
C ILE A 151 0.29 9.22 7.09
N ILE A 152 -0.55 8.23 6.83
CA ILE A 152 -2.02 8.39 6.85
C ILE A 152 -2.61 8.07 8.23
N GLY A 153 -1.86 7.37 9.09
CA GLY A 153 -2.28 7.07 10.47
C GLY A 153 -3.27 5.91 10.57
N GLU A 154 -3.22 4.95 9.64
CA GLU A 154 -4.04 3.75 9.69
C GLU A 154 -3.63 2.83 10.84
N ASP A 155 -4.62 2.37 11.63
CA ASP A 155 -4.40 1.47 12.77
C ASP A 155 -3.88 0.10 12.33
N ASP A 156 -2.99 -0.49 13.12
CA ASP A 156 -2.40 -1.80 12.86
C ASP A 156 -3.45 -2.93 12.81
N GLN A 157 -4.62 -2.73 13.41
CA GLN A 157 -5.75 -3.67 13.41
C GLN A 157 -6.34 -3.94 12.02
N VAL A 158 -6.06 -3.08 11.03
CA VAL A 158 -6.56 -3.25 9.64
C VAL A 158 -6.00 -4.51 8.97
N LYS A 159 -4.84 -5.01 9.41
CA LYS A 159 -4.16 -6.18 8.78
C LYS A 159 -4.85 -7.52 9.05
N ASP A 160 -5.69 -7.58 10.08
CA ASP A 160 -6.27 -8.83 10.59
C ASP A 160 -7.73 -9.03 10.18
N GLN A 161 -8.28 -8.14 9.36
CA GLN A 161 -9.66 -8.26 8.90
C GLN A 161 -9.76 -9.17 7.67
N ALA A 162 -10.72 -10.10 7.76
CA ALA A 162 -11.03 -11.06 6.71
C ALA A 162 -11.70 -10.33 5.53
N LEU A 163 -10.88 -9.94 4.55
CA LEU A 163 -11.37 -9.60 3.23
C LEU A 163 -11.51 -10.86 2.38
N PRO A 164 -12.47 -10.92 1.46
CA PRO A 164 -12.57 -12.00 0.46
C PRO A 164 -11.42 -11.98 -0.58
N LEU A 165 -10.44 -11.09 -0.42
CA LEU A 165 -9.28 -10.92 -1.29
C LEU A 165 -8.03 -11.50 -0.64
N VAL A 166 -7.09 -11.97 -1.46
CA VAL A 166 -5.82 -12.47 -0.97
C VAL A 166 -4.90 -11.30 -0.59
N LEU A 167 -4.36 -11.38 0.61
CA LEU A 167 -3.60 -10.32 1.26
C LEU A 167 -2.11 -10.40 0.89
N ILE A 168 -1.56 -9.29 0.40
CA ILE A 168 -0.11 -9.12 0.22
C ILE A 168 0.42 -8.30 1.42
N LYS A 169 1.31 -8.90 2.22
CA LYS A 169 1.96 -8.28 3.40
C LYS A 169 3.33 -7.71 3.08
#